data_AF-A0A2G9TU46-F1
#
_entry.id   AF-A0A2G9TU46-F1
#
_cell.length_a   1.000
_cell.length_b   1.000
_cell.length_c   1.000
_cell.angle_alpha   90.00
_cell.angle_beta   90.00
_cell.angle_gamma   90.00
#
_symmetry.space_group_name_H-M   'P 1'
#
loop_
_entity.id
_entity.type
_entity.pdbx_description
1 polymer ?
#
loop_
_entity_poly.entity_id
_entity_poly.type
_entity_poly.pdbx_seq_one_letter_code
_entity_poly.pdbx_strand_id
1 'polypeptide(L)'
;MLAVTVVALLALSSYAEAGFCCPKTLGQTDNARQIFLDFHNDIRRNIALGKSLVNFTTDPVVLGPAQDMYKLDWDCDLEQKAAQQIAQCTVPLPIDPSLAQNIARWLYYANSEEDKVLRQVPWSWVTPSLRFMKGTALDRFANQWAEPLANIANWKNRKVGCAYKP
;
A
#
# COMPACT_ATOMS: atom_id res chain seq x y z
N MET A 1 -29.20 -44.95 37.22
CA MET A 1 -28.44 -43.68 37.19
C MET A 1 -27.82 -43.56 35.81
N LEU A 2 -28.22 -42.54 35.04
CA LEU A 2 -27.65 -42.25 33.72
C LEU A 2 -26.55 -41.20 33.89
N ALA A 3 -25.32 -41.53 33.51
CA ALA A 3 -24.22 -40.58 33.45
C ALA A 3 -24.13 -39.99 32.04
N VAL A 4 -24.06 -38.67 31.93
CA VAL A 4 -23.83 -37.97 30.66
C VAL A 4 -22.39 -37.49 30.65
N THR A 5 -21.61 -37.99 29.71
CA THR A 5 -20.24 -37.54 29.46
C THR A 5 -20.26 -36.49 28.36
N VAL A 6 -19.84 -35.26 28.69
CA VAL A 6 -19.68 -34.17 27.71
C VAL A 6 -18.21 -34.04 27.37
N VAL A 7 -17.87 -34.12 26.08
CA VAL A 7 -16.52 -33.85 25.57
C VAL A 7 -16.54 -32.51 24.86
N ALA A 8 -15.80 -31.54 25.40
CA ALA A 8 -15.49 -30.29 24.72
C ALA A 8 -14.19 -30.47 23.93
N LEU A 9 -14.30 -30.59 22.60
CA LEU A 9 -13.16 -30.54 21.70
C LEU A 9 -12.82 -29.06 21.46
N LEU A 10 -11.76 -28.58 22.12
CA LEU A 10 -11.17 -27.29 21.80
C LEU A 10 -10.34 -27.46 20.53
N ALA A 11 -10.84 -26.90 19.42
CA ALA A 11 -10.02 -26.74 18.22
C ALA A 11 -8.89 -25.78 18.57
N LEU A 12 -7.70 -26.33 18.83
CA LEU A 12 -6.46 -25.56 18.79
C LEU A 12 -6.22 -25.24 17.31
N SER A 13 -6.79 -24.11 16.86
CA SER A 13 -6.37 -23.51 15.61
C SER A 13 -4.87 -23.28 15.73
N SER A 14 -4.09 -24.06 14.99
CA SER A 14 -2.71 -23.69 14.71
C SER A 14 -2.78 -22.32 14.06
N TYR A 15 -2.39 -21.27 14.80
CA TYR A 15 -2.12 -19.95 14.23
C TYR A 15 -0.87 -20.09 13.36
N ALA A 16 -1.01 -20.73 12.21
CA ALA A 16 -0.18 -20.38 11.09
C ALA A 16 -0.52 -18.91 10.82
N GLU A 17 0.46 -18.03 10.97
CA GLU A 17 0.36 -16.67 10.44
C GLU A 17 -0.07 -16.84 8.97
N ALA A 18 -1.32 -16.51 8.65
CA ALA A 18 -1.81 -16.60 7.29
C ALA A 18 -1.06 -15.53 6.51
N GLY A 19 0.05 -15.91 5.89
CA GLY A 19 0.82 -15.05 5.00
C GLY A 19 -0.03 -14.60 3.81
N PHE A 20 0.59 -13.92 2.86
CA PHE A 20 -0.15 -13.34 1.74
C PHE A 20 -0.69 -14.38 0.74
N CYS A 21 -0.27 -15.65 0.89
CA CYS A 21 -0.68 -16.78 0.05
C CYS A 21 -0.43 -16.58 -1.45
N CYS A 22 0.48 -15.67 -1.82
CA CYS A 22 0.81 -15.41 -3.22
C CYS A 22 1.76 -16.48 -3.79
N PRO A 23 1.72 -16.74 -5.11
CA PRO A 23 2.62 -17.69 -5.75
C PRO A 23 4.09 -17.34 -5.50
N LYS A 24 4.90 -18.33 -5.08
CA LYS A 24 6.35 -18.16 -4.87
C LYS A 24 7.08 -17.68 -6.14
N THR A 25 6.51 -17.92 -7.32
CA THR A 25 7.04 -17.48 -8.63
C THR A 25 7.06 -15.96 -8.79
N LEU A 26 6.33 -15.20 -7.96
CA LEU A 26 6.38 -13.74 -7.96
C LEU A 26 7.69 -13.18 -7.39
N GLY A 27 8.50 -14.00 -6.71
CA GLY A 27 9.84 -13.61 -6.28
C GLY A 27 9.90 -12.58 -5.13
N GLN A 28 8.74 -12.12 -4.65
CA GLN A 28 8.63 -11.15 -3.55
C GLN A 28 8.29 -11.85 -2.23
N THR A 29 8.84 -11.34 -1.12
CA THR A 29 8.63 -11.87 0.24
C THR A 29 7.36 -11.29 0.89
N ASP A 30 6.78 -12.02 1.85
CA ASP A 30 5.64 -11.54 2.63
C ASP A 30 5.98 -10.30 3.47
N ASN A 31 7.23 -10.14 3.90
CA ASN A 31 7.69 -8.91 4.57
C ASN A 31 7.58 -7.69 3.66
N ALA A 32 8.01 -7.79 2.40
CA ALA A 32 7.87 -6.70 1.43
C ALA A 32 6.39 -6.37 1.14
N ARG A 33 5.53 -7.40 1.00
CA ARG A 33 4.08 -7.22 0.85
C ARG A 33 3.48 -6.49 2.06
N GLN A 34 3.88 -6.88 3.27
CA GLN A 34 3.45 -6.25 4.51
C GLN A 34 3.87 -4.78 4.58
N ILE A 35 5.12 -4.45 4.23
CA ILE A 35 5.62 -3.08 4.16
C ILE A 35 4.73 -2.21 3.26
N PHE A 36 4.41 -2.68 2.05
CA PHE A 36 3.58 -1.93 1.12
C PHE A 36 2.13 -1.83 1.58
N LEU A 37 1.56 -2.93 2.08
CA LEU A 37 0.16 -2.95 2.54
C LEU A 37 -0.05 -2.04 3.75
N ASP A 38 0.88 -2.07 4.72
CA ASP A 38 0.84 -1.21 5.90
C ASP A 38 0.99 0.25 5.51
N PHE A 39 1.91 0.59 4.60
CA PHE A 39 2.04 1.95 4.09
C PHE A 39 0.71 2.50 3.54
N HIS A 40 0.04 1.74 2.66
CA HIS A 40 -1.23 2.19 2.10
C HIS A 40 -2.31 2.36 3.18
N ASN A 41 -2.40 1.39 4.11
CA ASN A 41 -3.41 1.39 5.15
C ASN A 41 -3.16 2.45 6.22
N ASP A 42 -1.91 2.78 6.54
CA ASP A 42 -1.56 3.87 7.45
C ASP A 42 -1.93 5.23 6.88
N ILE A 43 -1.65 5.46 5.58
CA ILE A 43 -2.10 6.67 4.89
C ILE A 43 -3.62 6.77 4.93
N ARG A 44 -4.34 5.73 4.49
CA ARG A 44 -5.81 5.70 4.49
C ARG A 44 -6.40 5.91 5.88
N ARG A 45 -5.83 5.27 6.91
CA ARG A 45 -6.24 5.44 8.31
C ARG A 45 -6.04 6.88 8.78
N ASN A 46 -4.90 7.49 8.47
CA ASN A 46 -4.65 8.87 8.88
C ASN A 46 -5.58 9.86 8.16
N ILE A 47 -5.89 9.65 6.89
CA ILE A 47 -6.92 10.43 6.17
C ILE A 47 -8.29 10.26 6.84
N ALA A 48 -8.69 9.02 7.15
CA ALA A 48 -9.97 8.75 7.81
C ALA A 48 -10.10 9.48 9.16
N LEU A 49 -8.99 9.54 9.91
CA LEU A 49 -8.92 10.18 11.23
C LEU A 49 -8.64 11.69 11.18
N GLY A 50 -8.42 12.29 10.01
CA GLY A 50 -8.02 13.70 9.91
C GLY A 50 -6.64 13.98 10.55
N LYS A 51 -5.71 13.02 10.49
CA LYS A 51 -4.36 13.13 11.03
C LYS A 51 -3.36 13.58 9.97
N SER A 52 -2.30 14.25 10.40
CA SER A 52 -1.20 14.59 9.50
C SER A 52 -0.57 13.33 8.90
N LEU A 53 -0.35 13.33 7.59
CA LEU A 53 0.33 12.22 6.90
C LEU A 53 1.86 12.29 7.02
N VAL A 54 2.37 13.48 7.29
CA VAL A 54 3.80 13.80 7.25
C VAL A 54 4.09 14.82 8.34
N ASN A 55 5.28 14.72 8.92
CA ASN A 55 5.73 15.66 9.93
C ASN A 55 6.41 16.87 9.27
N PHE A 56 5.62 17.73 8.62
CA PHE A 56 6.12 19.03 8.15
C PHE A 56 6.12 20.04 9.29
N THR A 57 7.23 20.77 9.44
CA THR A 57 7.42 21.79 10.47
C THR A 57 6.65 23.08 10.18
N THR A 58 6.14 23.26 8.96
CA THR A 58 5.33 24.42 8.54
C THR A 58 4.17 23.98 7.63
N ASP A 59 2.98 24.53 7.86
CA ASP A 59 1.74 24.35 7.07
C ASP A 59 1.39 22.89 6.69
N PRO A 60 1.05 22.02 7.66
CA PRO A 60 0.68 20.64 7.35
C PRO A 60 -0.61 20.61 6.51
N VAL A 61 -0.55 19.98 5.34
CA VAL A 61 -1.74 19.62 4.58
C VAL A 61 -2.35 18.40 5.24
N VAL A 62 -3.44 18.60 5.98
CA VAL A 62 -4.21 17.54 6.61
C VAL A 62 -5.40 17.21 5.72
N LEU A 63 -5.49 15.95 5.31
CA LEU A 63 -6.63 15.43 4.55
C LEU A 63 -7.68 14.85 5.50
N GLY A 64 -8.94 14.88 5.09
CA GLY A 64 -10.05 14.32 5.86
C GLY A 64 -10.59 15.24 6.95
N PRO A 65 -11.35 14.70 7.93
CA PRO A 65 -11.67 13.28 8.10
C PRO A 65 -12.51 12.72 6.94
N ALA A 66 -12.33 11.43 6.65
CA ALA A 66 -13.08 10.74 5.61
C ALA A 66 -14.00 9.67 6.21
N GLN A 67 -15.25 9.65 5.77
CA GLN A 67 -16.17 8.54 6.03
C GLN A 67 -15.92 7.43 5.00
N ASP A 68 -16.25 6.18 5.35
CA ASP A 68 -16.18 5.02 4.44
C ASP A 68 -14.78 4.76 3.83
N MET A 69 -13.71 5.08 4.56
CA MET A 69 -12.35 4.73 4.16
C MET A 69 -12.01 3.28 4.55
N TYR A 70 -12.21 2.35 3.62
CA TYR A 70 -11.99 0.92 3.86
C TYR A 70 -10.50 0.57 3.89
N LYS A 71 -10.11 -0.40 4.74
CA LYS A 71 -8.79 -1.03 4.70
C LYS A 71 -8.61 -1.73 3.34
N LEU A 72 -7.42 -1.61 2.74
CA LEU A 72 -7.03 -2.41 1.58
C LEU A 72 -6.60 -3.80 2.04
N ASP A 73 -6.93 -4.80 1.24
CA ASP A 73 -6.30 -6.12 1.29
C ASP A 73 -5.31 -6.28 0.13
N TRP A 74 -4.39 -7.21 0.30
CA TRP A 74 -3.48 -7.59 -0.78
C TRP A 74 -4.19 -8.41 -1.85
N ASP A 75 -3.73 -8.26 -3.09
CA ASP A 75 -4.20 -9.01 -4.25
C ASP A 75 -2.99 -9.48 -5.07
N CYS A 76 -2.82 -10.80 -5.17
CA CYS A 76 -1.68 -11.41 -5.85
C CYS A 76 -1.74 -11.26 -7.38
N ASP A 77 -2.93 -11.06 -7.97
CA ASP A 77 -3.06 -10.82 -9.40
C ASP A 77 -2.64 -9.39 -9.74
N LEU A 78 -2.95 -8.43 -8.86
CA LEU A 78 -2.42 -7.07 -8.96
C LEU A 78 -0.89 -7.04 -8.76
N GLU A 79 -0.35 -7.82 -7.82
CA GLU A 79 1.09 -7.98 -7.66
C GLU A 79 1.74 -8.56 -8.93
N GLN A 80 1.12 -9.56 -9.54
CA GLN A 80 1.61 -10.13 -10.80
C GLN A 80 1.66 -9.08 -11.91
N LYS A 81 0.60 -8.27 -12.06
CA LYS A 81 0.58 -7.17 -13.04
C LYS A 81 1.67 -6.14 -12.75
N ALA A 82 1.83 -5.73 -11.49
CA ALA A 82 2.90 -4.83 -11.08
C ALA A 82 4.29 -5.39 -11.40
N ALA A 83 4.52 -6.68 -11.11
CA ALA A 83 5.79 -7.37 -11.40
C ALA A 83 6.07 -7.41 -12.91
N GLN A 84 5.07 -7.69 -13.74
CA GLN A 84 5.21 -7.70 -15.20
C GLN A 84 5.64 -6.34 -15.75
N GLN A 85 5.08 -5.24 -15.23
CA GLN A 85 5.39 -3.88 -15.70
C GLN A 85 6.81 -3.43 -15.37
N ILE A 86 7.41 -3.94 -14.29
CA ILE A 86 8.79 -3.60 -13.89
C ILE A 86 9.82 -4.66 -14.29
N ALA A 87 9.38 -5.84 -14.76
CA ALA A 87 10.25 -6.99 -15.01
C ALA A 87 11.40 -6.70 -15.98
N GLN A 88 11.19 -5.88 -17.01
CA GLN A 88 12.20 -5.66 -18.05
C GLN A 88 13.26 -4.62 -17.67
N CYS A 89 13.02 -3.80 -16.63
CA CYS A 89 13.88 -2.68 -16.26
C CYS A 89 14.25 -1.73 -17.43
N THR A 90 13.39 -1.61 -18.44
CA THR A 90 13.62 -0.76 -19.63
C THR A 90 13.33 0.71 -19.35
N VAL A 91 13.79 1.57 -20.26
CA VAL A 91 13.42 2.99 -20.30
C VAL A 91 12.87 3.29 -21.70
N PRO A 92 11.55 3.52 -21.84
CA PRO A 92 10.51 3.52 -20.80
C PRO A 92 10.13 2.10 -20.31
N LEU A 93 9.48 2.02 -19.16
CA LEU A 93 8.83 0.78 -18.71
C LEU A 93 7.57 0.50 -19.56
N PRO A 94 7.21 -0.77 -19.79
CA PRO A 94 5.98 -1.15 -20.48
C PRO A 94 4.76 -0.95 -19.56
N ILE A 95 4.38 0.31 -19.35
CA ILE A 95 3.28 0.68 -18.48
C ILE A 95 1.93 0.44 -19.15
N ASP A 96 1.01 -0.23 -18.45
CA ASP A 96 -0.38 -0.38 -18.88
C ASP A 96 -1.22 0.79 -18.32
N PRO A 97 -1.55 1.80 -19.14
CA PRO A 97 -2.29 2.97 -18.67
C PRO A 97 -3.76 2.67 -18.33
N SER A 98 -4.27 1.46 -18.60
CA SER A 98 -5.63 1.07 -18.22
C SER A 98 -5.76 0.72 -16.74
N LEU A 99 -4.64 0.53 -16.05
CA LEU A 99 -4.59 0.27 -14.62
C LEU A 99 -4.29 1.55 -13.85
N ALA A 100 -5.00 1.78 -12.75
CA ALA A 100 -4.59 2.80 -11.78
C ALA A 100 -3.32 2.32 -11.07
N GLN A 101 -2.23 3.09 -11.16
CA GLN A 101 -0.92 2.63 -10.73
C GLN A 101 -0.01 3.77 -10.27
N ASN A 102 0.90 3.43 -9.37
CA ASN A 102 1.96 4.32 -8.92
C ASN A 102 3.32 3.66 -9.22
N ILE A 103 4.25 4.44 -9.77
CA ILE A 103 5.63 4.00 -10.03
C ILE A 103 6.56 4.89 -9.23
N ALA A 104 7.58 4.30 -8.61
CA ALA A 104 8.69 5.03 -8.04
C ALA A 104 10.00 4.38 -8.51
N ARG A 105 11.00 5.21 -8.79
CA ARG A 105 12.37 4.77 -9.05
C ARG A 105 13.26 5.38 -7.97
N TRP A 106 14.12 4.57 -7.41
CA TRP A 106 15.03 4.97 -6.34
C TRP A 106 16.45 4.58 -6.69
N LEU A 107 17.39 5.49 -6.50
CA LEU A 107 18.81 5.19 -6.70
C LEU A 107 19.34 4.48 -5.46
N TYR A 108 19.77 3.23 -5.64
CA TYR A 108 20.44 2.47 -4.59
C TYR A 108 21.88 2.99 -4.41
N TYR A 109 22.26 3.21 -3.16
CA TYR A 109 23.65 3.41 -2.74
C TYR A 109 24.23 2.09 -2.24
N ALA A 110 25.56 1.96 -2.22
CA ALA A 110 26.26 0.73 -1.81
C ALA A 110 25.88 0.22 -0.41
N ASN A 111 25.43 1.11 0.48
CA ASN A 111 25.02 0.81 1.85
C ASN A 111 23.48 0.85 2.05
N SER A 112 22.70 0.81 0.97
CA SER A 112 21.24 0.81 1.06
C SER A 112 20.73 -0.54 1.57
N GLU A 113 19.95 -0.52 2.64
CA GLU A 113 19.24 -1.70 3.14
C GLU A 113 17.86 -1.78 2.48
N GLU A 114 17.56 -2.91 1.84
CA GLU A 114 16.33 -3.12 1.07
C GLU A 114 15.06 -2.73 1.84
N ASP A 115 14.85 -3.29 3.03
CA ASP A 115 13.69 -2.98 3.89
C ASP A 115 13.55 -1.49 4.19
N LYS A 116 14.66 -0.77 4.41
CA LYS A 116 14.65 0.68 4.64
C LYS A 116 14.23 1.43 3.38
N VAL A 117 14.75 1.01 2.22
CA VAL A 117 14.37 1.58 0.93
C VAL A 117 12.89 1.33 0.65
N LEU A 118 12.40 0.10 0.81
CA LEU A 118 10.98 -0.25 0.57
C LEU A 118 10.03 0.53 1.48
N ARG A 119 10.42 0.86 2.71
CA ARG A 119 9.63 1.71 3.61
C ARG A 119 9.66 3.20 3.24
N GLN A 120 10.73 3.66 2.61
CA GLN A 120 10.90 5.07 2.25
C GLN A 120 10.31 5.41 0.88
N VAL A 121 10.53 4.56 -0.12
CA VAL A 121 10.19 4.82 -1.52
C VAL A 121 8.73 5.22 -1.73
N PRO A 122 7.72 4.55 -1.14
CA PRO A 122 6.32 4.92 -1.33
C PRO A 122 5.98 6.35 -0.88
N TRP A 123 6.77 6.96 0.02
CA TRP A 123 6.57 8.36 0.42
C TRP A 123 6.83 9.35 -0.72
N SER A 124 7.51 8.95 -1.79
CA SER A 124 7.64 9.74 -3.01
C SER A 124 6.30 9.96 -3.72
N TRP A 125 5.28 9.15 -3.44
CA TRP A 125 3.92 9.35 -3.95
C TRP A 125 3.15 10.37 -3.10
N VAL A 126 3.38 10.40 -1.79
CA VAL A 126 2.60 11.21 -0.85
C VAL A 126 3.14 12.63 -0.77
N THR A 127 4.45 12.79 -0.54
CA THR A 127 5.07 14.09 -0.25
C THR A 127 4.87 15.12 -1.36
N PRO A 128 5.15 14.81 -2.65
CA PRO A 128 4.88 15.73 -3.74
C PRO A 128 3.40 16.01 -3.94
N SER A 129 2.55 14.97 -3.86
CA SER A 129 1.09 15.12 -4.01
C SER A 129 0.52 16.13 -3.03
N LEU A 130 0.92 16.08 -1.74
CA LEU A 130 0.47 17.04 -0.74
C LEU A 130 0.84 18.49 -1.09
N ARG A 131 2.02 18.74 -1.68
CA ARG A 131 2.40 20.08 -2.14
C ARG A 131 1.47 20.58 -3.24
N PHE A 132 1.11 19.71 -4.19
CA PHE A 132 0.21 20.04 -5.30
C PHE A 132 -1.25 20.20 -4.88
N MET A 133 -1.64 19.65 -3.72
CA MET A 133 -2.97 19.81 -3.15
C MET A 133 -3.13 21.11 -2.33
N LYS A 134 -2.05 21.81 -1.98
CA LYS A 134 -2.14 23.07 -1.20
C LYS A 134 -2.99 24.10 -1.95
N GLY A 135 -4.03 24.61 -1.29
CA GLY A 135 -4.96 25.59 -1.88
C GLY A 135 -6.03 24.99 -2.81
N THR A 136 -6.14 23.67 -2.89
CA THR A 136 -7.18 22.97 -3.67
C THR A 136 -8.26 22.37 -2.75
N ALA A 137 -9.39 21.96 -3.32
CA ALA A 137 -10.37 21.15 -2.60
C ALA A 137 -9.78 19.75 -2.33
N LEU A 138 -9.54 19.44 -1.06
CA LEU A 138 -8.78 18.25 -0.62
C LEU A 138 -9.56 16.94 -0.77
N ASP A 139 -10.88 17.02 -0.95
CA ASP A 139 -11.81 15.90 -1.15
C ASP A 139 -12.04 15.56 -2.63
N ARG A 140 -11.47 16.35 -3.56
CA ARG A 140 -11.68 16.21 -5.00
C ARG A 140 -10.35 16.07 -5.72
N PHE A 141 -10.33 15.20 -6.73
CA PHE A 141 -9.21 15.14 -7.64
C PHE A 141 -9.21 16.37 -8.55
N ALA A 142 -8.47 17.40 -8.14
CA ALA A 142 -8.37 18.67 -8.85
C ALA A 142 -7.03 18.85 -9.59
N ASN A 143 -6.04 18.01 -9.31
CA ASN A 143 -4.68 18.16 -9.81
C ASN A 143 -4.08 16.80 -10.16
N GLN A 144 -3.71 16.62 -11.44
CA GLN A 144 -3.07 15.38 -11.93
C GLN A 144 -1.78 15.02 -11.18
N TRP A 145 -1.03 16.01 -10.69
CA TRP A 145 0.20 15.76 -9.94
C TRP A 145 -0.06 15.22 -8.52
N ALA A 146 -1.31 15.17 -8.07
CA ALA A 146 -1.74 14.50 -6.85
C ALA A 146 -2.29 13.09 -7.09
N GLU A 147 -2.28 12.61 -8.34
CA GLU A 147 -2.74 11.26 -8.72
C GLU A 147 -2.14 10.15 -7.86
N PRO A 148 -0.84 10.16 -7.52
CA PRO A 148 -0.29 9.08 -6.71
C PRO A 148 -0.93 8.94 -5.34
N LEU A 149 -1.23 10.06 -4.67
CA LEU A 149 -1.97 10.05 -3.41
C LEU A 149 -3.46 9.74 -3.61
N ALA A 150 -4.07 10.19 -4.71
CA ALA A 150 -5.45 9.86 -5.04
C ALA A 150 -5.65 8.35 -5.26
N ASN A 151 -4.69 7.68 -5.92
CA ASN A 151 -4.69 6.22 -6.10
C ASN A 151 -4.68 5.48 -4.74
N ILE A 152 -3.85 5.93 -3.80
CA ILE A 152 -3.78 5.37 -2.43
C ILE A 152 -5.08 5.63 -1.65
N ALA A 153 -5.61 6.84 -1.76
CA ALA A 153 -6.76 7.33 -0.98
C ALA A 153 -8.13 6.99 -1.60
N ASN A 154 -8.18 6.29 -2.74
CA ASN A 154 -9.44 5.95 -3.41
C ASN A 154 -10.30 5.03 -2.53
N TRP A 155 -11.35 5.60 -1.91
CA TRP A 155 -12.22 4.90 -0.98
C TRP A 155 -13.03 3.75 -1.62
N LYS A 156 -13.27 3.81 -2.95
CA LYS A 156 -13.96 2.76 -3.70
C LYS A 156 -13.08 1.54 -3.96
N ASN A 157 -11.76 1.73 -4.00
CA ASN A 157 -10.81 0.63 -4.14
C ASN A 157 -10.55 -0.04 -2.77
N ARG A 158 -10.45 -1.37 -2.81
CA ARG A 158 -10.23 -2.21 -1.62
C ARG A 158 -9.07 -3.19 -1.78
N LYS A 159 -8.38 -3.19 -2.93
CA LYS A 159 -7.30 -4.13 -3.24
C LYS A 159 -6.05 -3.39 -3.69
N VAL A 160 -4.89 -3.94 -3.34
CA VAL A 160 -3.60 -3.45 -3.82
C VAL A 160 -2.64 -4.61 -4.03
N GLY A 161 -1.80 -4.51 -5.05
CA GLY A 161 -0.66 -5.40 -5.23
C GLY A 161 0.51 -4.56 -5.73
N CYS A 162 1.66 -4.72 -5.09
CA CYS A 162 2.88 -3.98 -5.43
C CYS A 162 4.00 -4.96 -5.70
N ALA A 163 4.95 -4.57 -6.55
CA ALA A 163 6.18 -5.31 -6.79
C ALA A 163 7.37 -4.35 -6.75
N TYR A 164 8.54 -4.85 -6.37
CA TYR A 164 9.81 -4.15 -6.55
C TYR A 164 10.80 -5.02 -7.31
N LYS A 165 11.77 -4.36 -7.94
CA LYS A 165 12.91 -5.01 -8.59
C LYS A 165 14.16 -4.14 -8.39
N PRO A 166 15.19 -4.63 -7.70
CA PRO A 166 16.45 -3.91 -7.51
C PRO A 166 17.28 -3.84 -8.81
#